data_AF-A0A391PNF5-F1
#
_entry.id   AF-A0A391PNF5-F1
#
_cell.length_a   1.000
_cell.length_b   1.000
_cell.length_c   1.000
_cell.angle_alpha   90.00
_cell.angle_beta   90.00
_cell.angle_gamma   90.00
#
_symmetry.space_group_name_H-M   'P 1'
#
loop_
_entity.id
_entity.type
_entity.pdbx_description
1 polymer ?
#
loop_
_entity_poly.entity_id
_entity_poly.type
_entity_poly.pdbx_seq_one_letter_code
_entity_poly.pdbx_strand_id
1 'polypeptide(L)'
;MWIDAIDAGCPSCTAAADLTFTEGDRKLLHGKGVTFACVSRAPYESIARYRDQHGWTFPWYSSRDGDFTYDFHVTLDPARAPIEYNYKSLDELHADGWTDDDLRGDWPGASVFLRHGDEVFHTYSAYARGLDHSAVGYPFLDLTPYGRQEPWEDSPAGWPQGGPVVGRPVGDCCEG
;
A
#
# COMPACT_ATOMS: atom_id res chain seq x y z
N MET A 1 3.38 1.10 -2.96
CA MET A 1 2.92 1.93 -4.09
C MET A 1 4.03 2.86 -4.52
N TRP A 2 4.23 3.00 -5.83
CA TRP A 2 5.13 4.00 -6.41
C TRP A 2 4.35 5.06 -7.19
N ILE A 3 4.78 6.31 -7.12
CA ILE A 3 4.20 7.42 -7.88
C ILE A 3 5.17 7.78 -8.98
N ASP A 4 4.90 7.29 -10.19
CA ASP A 4 5.77 7.45 -11.37
C ASP A 4 6.06 8.93 -11.68
N ALA A 5 5.07 9.83 -11.50
CA ALA A 5 5.18 11.24 -11.86
C ALA A 5 6.23 12.02 -11.04
N ILE A 6 6.48 11.61 -9.79
CA ILE A 6 7.43 12.27 -8.88
C ILE A 6 8.59 11.36 -8.49
N ASP A 7 8.63 10.14 -9.04
CA ASP A 7 9.66 9.14 -8.80
C ASP A 7 9.91 8.88 -7.29
N ALA A 8 8.82 8.68 -6.54
CA ALA A 8 8.84 8.46 -5.09
C ALA A 8 7.75 7.46 -4.62
N GLY A 9 7.92 6.96 -3.39
CA GLY A 9 6.89 6.20 -2.70
C GLY A 9 5.67 7.07 -2.37
N CYS A 10 4.48 6.46 -2.32
CA CYS A 10 3.28 7.15 -1.83
C CYS A 10 3.47 7.60 -0.36
N PRO A 11 3.06 8.82 0.03
CA PRO A 11 3.26 9.34 1.38
C PRO A 11 2.81 8.41 2.51
N SER A 12 1.63 7.76 2.39
CA SER A 12 1.13 6.85 3.43
C SER A 12 1.91 5.53 3.48
N CYS A 13 2.32 4.99 2.33
CA CYS A 13 3.22 3.83 2.28
C CYS A 13 4.61 4.15 2.84
N THR A 14 5.13 5.35 2.55
CA THR A 14 6.42 5.81 3.08
C THR A 14 6.35 5.95 4.59
N ALA A 15 5.29 6.59 5.12
CA ALA A 15 5.09 6.69 6.57
C ALA A 15 4.96 5.30 7.24
N ALA A 16 4.26 4.36 6.60
CA ALA A 16 4.17 2.98 7.07
C ALA A 16 5.55 2.30 7.13
N ALA A 17 6.39 2.47 6.08
CA ALA A 17 7.74 1.92 6.01
C ALA A 17 8.74 2.61 6.94
N ASP A 18 8.55 3.89 7.27
CA ASP A 18 9.35 4.59 8.28
C ASP A 18 9.05 4.09 9.71
N LEU A 19 7.80 3.72 9.97
CA LEU A 19 7.32 3.30 11.30
C LEU A 19 7.41 1.78 11.53
N THR A 20 7.40 0.99 10.46
CA THR A 20 7.26 -0.47 10.49
C THR A 20 8.33 -1.13 9.61
N PHE A 21 8.56 -2.43 9.77
CA PHE A 21 9.55 -3.22 9.00
C PHE A 21 11.01 -2.91 9.36
N THR A 22 11.21 -2.44 10.58
CA THR A 22 12.53 -2.20 11.17
C THR A 22 13.33 -3.50 11.22
N GLU A 23 14.64 -3.38 11.48
CA GLU A 23 15.46 -4.57 11.73
C GLU A 23 14.92 -5.43 12.90
N GLY A 24 14.36 -4.79 13.93
CA GLY A 24 13.73 -5.47 15.06
C GLY A 24 12.53 -6.30 14.64
N ASP A 25 11.61 -5.72 13.86
CA ASP A 25 10.42 -6.41 13.35
C ASP A 25 10.81 -7.61 12.49
N ARG A 26 11.76 -7.40 11.56
CA ARG A 26 12.23 -8.45 10.67
C ARG A 26 12.96 -9.55 11.42
N LYS A 27 13.73 -9.23 12.48
CA LYS A 27 14.36 -10.25 13.32
C LYS A 27 13.35 -11.16 14.00
N LEU A 28 12.22 -10.60 14.47
CA LEU A 28 11.12 -11.39 15.04
C LEU A 28 10.51 -12.33 13.99
N LEU A 29 10.25 -11.84 12.78
CA LEU A 29 9.72 -12.63 11.67
C LEU A 29 10.69 -13.74 11.25
N HIS A 30 11.97 -13.41 11.05
CA HIS A 30 13.00 -14.37 10.67
C HIS A 30 13.19 -15.46 11.72
N GLY A 31 13.06 -15.13 13.01
CA GLY A 31 13.05 -16.11 14.10
C GLY A 31 11.94 -17.15 14.01
N LYS A 32 10.92 -16.92 13.15
CA LYS A 32 9.81 -17.83 12.85
C LYS A 32 9.83 -18.34 11.40
N GLY A 33 10.94 -18.16 10.68
CA GLY A 33 11.07 -18.59 9.29
C GLY A 33 10.28 -17.75 8.29
N VAL A 34 9.88 -16.53 8.67
CA VAL A 34 9.17 -15.58 7.80
C VAL A 34 10.15 -14.52 7.29
N THR A 35 10.15 -14.26 6.00
CA THR A 35 10.93 -13.18 5.37
C THR A 35 9.97 -12.10 4.88
N PHE A 36 10.25 -10.86 5.28
CA PHE A 36 9.54 -9.70 4.78
C PHE A 36 10.27 -9.09 3.57
N ALA A 37 9.51 -8.64 2.58
CA ALA A 37 10.01 -7.87 1.44
C ALA A 37 8.96 -6.89 0.94
N CYS A 38 9.43 -5.74 0.44
CA CYS A 38 8.61 -4.79 -0.30
C CYS A 38 8.75 -5.03 -1.81
N VAL A 39 7.71 -4.71 -2.57
CA VAL A 39 7.73 -4.72 -4.04
C VAL A 39 7.06 -3.47 -4.55
N SER A 40 7.63 -2.84 -5.57
CA SER A 40 7.01 -1.71 -6.27
C SER A 40 7.22 -1.81 -7.77
N ARG A 41 6.25 -1.31 -8.55
CA ARG A 41 6.35 -1.20 -10.01
C ARG A 41 7.14 0.07 -10.36
N ALA A 42 8.45 0.02 -10.14
CA ALA A 42 9.37 1.14 -10.38
C ALA A 42 10.75 0.63 -10.79
N PRO A 43 11.59 1.43 -11.49
CA PRO A 43 12.97 1.02 -11.78
C PRO A 43 13.71 0.70 -10.48
N TYR A 44 14.55 -0.34 -10.50
CA TYR A 44 15.31 -0.71 -9.30
C TYR A 44 16.21 0.43 -8.81
N GLU A 45 16.77 1.24 -9.73
CA GLU A 45 17.59 2.40 -9.37
C GLU A 45 16.80 3.42 -8.54
N SER A 46 15.57 3.74 -8.94
CA SER A 46 14.68 4.64 -8.19
C SER A 46 14.37 4.08 -6.79
N ILE A 47 14.05 2.78 -6.72
CA ILE A 47 13.78 2.07 -5.46
C ILE A 47 15.01 2.12 -4.54
N ALA A 48 16.19 1.79 -5.05
CA ALA A 48 17.41 1.73 -4.27
C ALA A 48 17.78 3.11 -3.72
N ARG A 49 17.71 4.16 -4.57
CA ARG A 49 17.92 5.55 -4.16
C ARG A 49 16.96 5.95 -3.03
N TYR A 50 15.67 5.70 -3.20
CA TYR A 50 14.65 6.10 -2.22
C TYR A 50 14.80 5.34 -0.90
N ARG A 51 15.07 4.03 -0.96
CA ARG A 51 15.41 3.22 0.22
C ARG A 51 16.59 3.79 0.99
N ASP A 52 17.67 4.14 0.28
CA ASP A 52 18.90 4.64 0.89
C ASP A 52 18.70 6.05 1.52
N GLN A 53 17.88 6.91 0.90
CA GLN A 53 17.49 8.22 1.46
C GLN A 53 16.77 8.10 2.82
N HIS A 54 15.98 7.04 3.00
CA HIS A 54 15.26 6.77 4.24
C HIS A 54 16.05 5.88 5.23
N GLY A 55 17.25 5.40 4.85
CA GLY A 55 18.04 4.49 5.67
C GLY A 55 17.39 3.12 5.89
N TRP A 56 16.44 2.73 5.04
CA TRP A 56 15.74 1.47 5.15
C TRP A 56 16.62 0.27 4.79
N THR A 57 16.41 -0.86 5.45
CA THR A 57 17.26 -2.05 5.35
C THR A 57 16.51 -3.32 4.95
N PHE A 58 15.20 -3.23 4.70
CA PHE A 58 14.40 -4.35 4.20
C PHE A 58 14.69 -4.63 2.71
N PRO A 59 14.55 -5.88 2.25
CA PRO A 59 14.58 -6.20 0.83
C PRO A 59 13.45 -5.47 0.09
N TRP A 60 13.78 -4.76 -0.98
CA TRP A 60 12.80 -4.09 -1.83
C TRP A 60 13.08 -4.42 -3.29
N TYR A 61 12.13 -5.08 -3.94
CA TYR A 61 12.25 -5.57 -5.30
C TYR A 61 11.46 -4.71 -6.29
N SER A 62 11.95 -4.67 -7.52
CA SER A 62 11.24 -4.06 -8.65
C SER A 62 10.37 -5.11 -9.34
N SER A 63 9.12 -4.74 -9.64
CA SER A 63 8.24 -5.49 -10.55
C SER A 63 8.07 -4.79 -11.90
N ARG A 64 8.86 -3.74 -12.21
CA ARG A 64 8.63 -2.86 -13.38
C ARG A 64 8.49 -3.62 -14.70
N ASP A 65 9.31 -4.65 -14.90
CA ASP A 65 9.36 -5.42 -16.15
C ASP A 65 8.59 -6.75 -16.07
N GLY A 66 7.79 -6.95 -15.00
CA GLY A 66 7.02 -8.16 -14.76
C GLY A 66 5.52 -7.91 -14.57
N ASP A 67 4.78 -8.99 -14.38
CA ASP A 67 3.34 -9.01 -14.14
C ASP A 67 2.96 -9.14 -12.65
N PHE A 68 3.93 -9.38 -11.76
CA PHE A 68 3.70 -9.64 -10.33
C PHE A 68 2.66 -8.70 -9.68
N THR A 69 2.78 -7.38 -9.83
CA THR A 69 1.83 -6.45 -9.19
C THR A 69 0.45 -6.44 -9.83
N TYR A 70 0.33 -6.84 -11.10
CA TYR A 70 -0.94 -7.05 -11.78
C TYR A 70 -1.62 -8.34 -11.32
N ASP A 71 -0.85 -9.43 -11.17
CA ASP A 71 -1.35 -10.74 -10.70
C ASP A 71 -1.95 -10.69 -9.29
N PHE A 72 -1.50 -9.74 -8.47
CA PHE A 72 -2.02 -9.49 -7.12
C PHE A 72 -2.88 -8.24 -7.03
N HIS A 73 -3.39 -7.74 -8.17
CA HIS A 73 -4.40 -6.68 -8.22
C HIS A 73 -4.00 -5.37 -7.50
N VAL A 74 -2.70 -5.08 -7.44
CA VAL A 74 -2.14 -3.86 -6.83
C VAL A 74 -1.55 -2.90 -7.87
N THR A 75 -1.71 -3.20 -9.15
CA THR A 75 -1.55 -2.24 -10.25
C THR A 75 -2.83 -2.26 -11.08
N LEU A 76 -3.55 -1.14 -11.08
CA LEU A 76 -4.80 -0.97 -11.81
C LEU A 76 -4.51 -0.36 -13.18
N ASP A 77 -4.58 -1.20 -14.21
CA ASP A 77 -4.43 -0.83 -15.61
C ASP A 77 -5.34 -1.72 -16.47
N PRO A 78 -6.48 -1.20 -16.96
CA PRO A 78 -7.43 -1.99 -17.73
C PRO A 78 -6.87 -2.42 -19.10
N ALA A 79 -5.78 -1.80 -19.58
CA ALA A 79 -5.10 -2.28 -20.79
C ALA A 79 -4.31 -3.57 -20.55
N ARG A 80 -4.02 -3.92 -19.29
CA ARG A 80 -3.22 -5.09 -18.92
C ARG A 80 -4.04 -6.20 -18.27
N ALA A 81 -4.94 -5.86 -17.36
CA ALA A 81 -5.80 -6.82 -16.64
C ALA A 81 -7.14 -6.17 -16.24
N PRO A 82 -8.23 -6.94 -16.10
CA PRO A 82 -9.46 -6.43 -15.52
C PRO A 82 -9.20 -5.82 -14.14
N ILE A 83 -9.81 -4.66 -13.87
CA ILE A 83 -9.71 -4.01 -12.57
C ILE A 83 -10.55 -4.82 -11.56
N GLU A 84 -9.84 -5.31 -10.55
CA GLU A 84 -10.39 -5.83 -9.30
C GLU A 84 -9.53 -5.23 -8.19
N TYR A 85 -10.14 -4.81 -7.09
CA TYR A 85 -9.38 -4.39 -5.91
C TYR A 85 -10.18 -4.66 -4.65
N ASN A 86 -9.51 -5.17 -3.61
CA ASN A 86 -10.14 -5.49 -2.33
C ASN A 86 -11.40 -6.39 -2.50
N TYR A 87 -11.29 -7.41 -3.35
CA TYR A 87 -12.35 -8.38 -3.67
C TYR A 87 -13.61 -7.77 -4.30
N LYS A 88 -13.49 -6.59 -4.91
CA LYS A 88 -14.55 -5.90 -5.63
C LYS A 88 -14.18 -5.74 -7.10
N SER A 89 -15.16 -6.02 -7.96
CA SER A 89 -15.12 -5.71 -9.38
C SER A 89 -15.16 -4.20 -9.64
N LEU A 90 -14.79 -3.80 -10.85
CA LEU A 90 -14.89 -2.40 -11.30
C LEU A 90 -16.29 -1.80 -11.09
N ASP A 91 -17.36 -2.55 -11.42
CA ASP A 91 -18.74 -2.08 -11.25
C ASP A 91 -19.10 -1.83 -9.78
N GLU A 92 -18.63 -2.69 -8.87
CA GLU A 92 -18.83 -2.52 -7.43
C GLU A 92 -18.04 -1.33 -6.88
N LEU A 93 -16.81 -1.13 -7.37
CA LEU A 93 -15.99 0.04 -7.00
C LEU A 93 -16.65 1.34 -7.48
N HIS A 94 -17.20 1.37 -8.70
CA HIS A 94 -17.97 2.52 -9.17
C HIS A 94 -19.24 2.75 -8.35
N ALA A 95 -19.93 1.68 -7.93
CA ALA A 95 -21.09 1.79 -7.04
C ALA A 95 -20.73 2.37 -5.66
N ASP A 96 -19.50 2.15 -5.18
CA ASP A 96 -18.96 2.76 -3.96
C ASP A 96 -18.52 4.23 -4.15
N GLY A 97 -18.59 4.76 -5.37
CA GLY A 97 -18.26 6.15 -5.69
C GLY A 97 -16.81 6.39 -6.13
N TRP A 98 -16.03 5.34 -6.38
CA TRP A 98 -14.72 5.48 -7.01
C TRP A 98 -14.86 5.89 -8.48
N THR A 99 -13.99 6.77 -8.95
CA THR A 99 -13.95 7.20 -10.36
C THR A 99 -12.86 6.45 -11.14
N ASP A 100 -12.95 6.45 -12.47
CA ASP A 100 -11.88 5.94 -13.34
C ASP A 100 -10.53 6.61 -13.07
N ASP A 101 -10.53 7.88 -12.64
CA ASP A 101 -9.31 8.63 -12.32
C ASP A 101 -8.67 8.16 -11.00
N ASP A 102 -9.50 7.69 -10.05
CA ASP A 102 -9.01 7.05 -8.83
C ASP A 102 -8.46 5.65 -9.12
N LEU A 103 -9.17 4.86 -9.94
CA LEU A 103 -8.92 3.43 -10.19
C LEU A 103 -7.80 3.16 -11.19
N ARG A 104 -6.67 3.85 -11.05
CA ARG A 104 -5.49 3.69 -11.90
C ARG A 104 -4.20 3.61 -11.10
N GLY A 105 -3.16 3.04 -11.71
CA GLY A 105 -1.81 3.04 -11.17
C GLY A 105 -1.62 2.08 -10.01
N ASP A 106 -0.64 2.35 -9.16
CA ASP A 106 -0.28 1.45 -8.06
C ASP A 106 -1.16 1.68 -6.83
N TRP A 107 -1.68 0.58 -6.30
CA TRP A 107 -2.48 0.52 -5.07
C TRP A 107 -1.76 -0.30 -4.00
N PRO A 108 -2.06 -0.12 -2.71
CA PRO A 108 -1.36 -0.84 -1.66
C PRO A 108 -1.96 -2.23 -1.47
N GLY A 109 -1.12 -3.21 -1.15
CA GLY A 109 -1.56 -4.55 -0.80
C GLY A 109 -0.47 -5.31 -0.07
N ALA A 110 -0.87 -6.37 0.62
CA ALA A 110 0.01 -7.33 1.26
C ALA A 110 -0.38 -8.72 0.82
N SER A 111 0.63 -9.55 0.52
CA SER A 111 0.44 -10.94 0.15
C SER A 111 1.32 -11.83 1.02
N VAL A 112 0.83 -13.00 1.42
CA VAL A 112 1.64 -14.02 2.09
C VAL A 112 1.79 -15.21 1.16
N PHE A 113 3.04 -15.63 0.99
CA PHE A 113 3.41 -16.79 0.20
C PHE A 113 3.99 -17.87 1.10
N LEU A 114 3.53 -19.10 0.92
CA LEU A 114 4.09 -20.29 1.53
C LEU A 114 4.87 -21.07 0.47
N ARG A 115 6.16 -21.31 0.71
CA ARG A 115 6.95 -22.23 -0.10
C ARG A 115 6.92 -23.62 0.54
N HIS A 116 6.52 -24.63 -0.23
CA HIS A 116 6.57 -26.03 0.18
C HIS A 116 7.32 -26.83 -0.90
N GLY A 117 8.58 -27.19 -0.63
CA GLY A 117 9.48 -27.76 -1.64
C GLY A 117 9.75 -26.75 -2.76
N ASP A 118 9.42 -27.13 -4.00
CA ASP A 118 9.57 -26.29 -5.19
C ASP A 118 8.29 -25.53 -5.56
N GLU A 119 7.20 -25.74 -4.81
CA GLU A 119 5.91 -25.07 -5.03
C GLU A 119 5.76 -23.82 -4.15
N VAL A 120 5.07 -22.81 -4.69
CA VAL A 120 4.75 -21.56 -4.00
C VAL A 120 3.24 -21.37 -4.01
N PHE A 121 2.66 -21.21 -2.83
CA PHE A 121 1.24 -21.00 -2.63
C PHE A 121 1.00 -19.56 -2.16
N HIS A 122 0.06 -18.89 -2.79
CA HIS A 122 -0.47 -17.62 -2.29
C HIS A 122 -1.57 -17.93 -1.26
N THR A 123 -1.33 -17.62 0.00
CA THR A 123 -2.19 -18.07 1.12
C THR A 123 -3.02 -16.96 1.73
N TYR A 124 -2.72 -15.71 1.43
CA TYR A 124 -3.40 -14.56 2.02
C TYR A 124 -3.17 -13.29 1.20
N SER A 125 -4.21 -12.46 1.08
CA SER A 125 -4.10 -11.09 0.62
C SER A 125 -4.84 -10.12 1.55
N ALA A 126 -4.28 -8.92 1.69
CA ALA A 126 -4.95 -7.78 2.29
C ALA A 126 -4.77 -6.54 1.44
N TYR A 127 -5.78 -5.69 1.45
CA TYR A 127 -5.88 -4.46 0.67
C TYR A 127 -6.50 -3.37 1.54
N ALA A 128 -6.45 -2.11 1.11
CA ALA A 128 -7.05 -0.97 1.80
C ALA A 128 -6.78 -0.99 3.32
N ARG A 129 -7.83 -0.92 4.15
CA ARG A 129 -7.77 -0.97 5.62
C ARG A 129 -7.24 -2.28 6.20
N GLY A 130 -7.18 -3.36 5.41
CA GLY A 130 -6.51 -4.60 5.81
C GLY A 130 -5.01 -4.41 6.10
N LEU A 131 -4.44 -3.30 5.64
CA LEU A 131 -3.04 -2.93 5.84
C LEU A 131 -2.78 -2.07 7.07
N ASP A 132 -3.80 -1.78 7.88
CA ASP A 132 -3.66 -0.96 9.10
C ASP A 132 -2.59 -1.48 10.07
N HIS A 133 -2.35 -2.80 10.08
CA HIS A 133 -1.28 -3.44 10.85
C HIS A 133 0.14 -3.03 10.42
N SER A 134 0.31 -2.53 9.18
CA SER A 134 1.56 -1.99 8.65
C SER A 134 1.66 -0.47 8.78
N ALA A 135 0.55 0.19 9.12
CA ALA A 135 0.44 1.63 9.26
C ALA A 135 0.04 1.98 10.70
N VAL A 136 0.78 1.43 11.68
CA VAL A 136 0.42 1.37 13.11
C VAL A 136 0.02 2.69 13.75
N GLY A 137 0.45 3.84 13.21
CA GLY A 137 0.03 5.16 13.69
C GLY A 137 -1.45 5.45 13.48
N TYR A 138 -2.04 4.97 12.39
CA TYR A 138 -3.43 5.29 12.03
C TYR A 138 -4.48 4.65 12.93
N PRO A 139 -4.35 3.37 13.36
CA PRO A 139 -5.24 2.79 14.37
C PRO A 139 -5.26 3.55 15.71
N PHE A 140 -4.19 4.27 16.07
CA PHE A 140 -4.23 5.10 17.29
C PHE A 140 -5.11 6.34 17.13
N LEU A 141 -5.32 6.84 15.90
CA LEU A 141 -6.21 7.97 15.64
C LEU A 141 -7.67 7.61 15.93
N ASP A 142 -8.04 6.34 15.76
CA ASP A 142 -9.38 5.80 16.12
C ASP A 142 -9.69 5.96 17.61
N LEU A 143 -8.66 6.06 18.46
CA LEU A 143 -8.81 6.26 19.91
C LEU A 143 -9.00 7.74 20.28
N THR A 144 -8.82 8.65 19.33
CA THR A 144 -8.88 10.09 19.58
C THR A 144 -10.28 10.64 19.32
N PRO A 145 -10.67 11.76 19.97
CA PRO A 145 -12.00 12.33 19.79
C PRO A 145 -12.34 12.69 18.35
N TYR A 146 -11.35 13.01 17.50
CA TYR A 146 -11.57 13.44 16.11
C TYR A 146 -11.39 12.33 15.08
N GLY A 147 -11.21 11.07 15.51
CA GLY A 147 -11.00 9.96 14.59
C GLY A 147 -9.78 10.15 13.69
N ARG A 148 -9.85 9.61 12.46
CA ARG A 148 -8.75 9.70 11.48
C ARG A 148 -8.74 11.00 10.69
N GLN A 149 -9.82 11.79 10.76
CA GLN A 149 -9.98 13.06 10.05
C GLN A 149 -9.99 12.87 8.52
N GLU A 150 -10.48 11.72 8.05
CA GLU A 150 -10.52 11.37 6.64
C GLU A 150 -11.73 12.04 5.95
N PRO A 151 -11.60 12.50 4.68
CA PRO A 151 -12.65 13.27 4.01
C PRO A 151 -14.02 12.58 3.87
N TRP A 152 -14.07 11.25 3.93
CA TRP A 152 -15.32 10.48 3.82
C TRP A 152 -15.89 10.07 5.18
N GLU A 153 -15.21 10.41 6.30
CA GLU A 153 -15.76 10.14 7.63
C GLU A 153 -16.97 11.04 7.88
N ASP A 154 -18.07 10.43 8.34
CA ASP A 154 -19.26 11.15 8.81
C ASP A 154 -18.95 11.84 10.15
N SER A 155 -18.39 13.06 10.04
CA SER A 155 -17.91 13.84 11.18
C SER A 155 -18.86 15.01 11.49
N PRO A 156 -19.07 15.36 12.78
CA PRO A 156 -19.82 16.55 13.15
C PRO A 156 -19.27 17.83 12.50
N ALA A 157 -20.17 18.78 12.24
CA ALA A 157 -19.80 20.06 11.65
C ALA A 157 -18.69 20.77 12.45
N GLY A 158 -17.64 21.22 11.75
CA GLY A 158 -16.50 21.94 12.33
C GLY A 158 -15.38 21.04 12.86
N TRP A 159 -15.49 19.71 12.72
CA TRP A 159 -14.36 18.81 13.00
C TRP A 159 -13.28 18.94 11.94
N PRO A 160 -11.99 18.83 12.33
CA PRO A 160 -10.90 18.86 11.36
C PRO A 160 -10.99 17.64 10.43
N GLN A 161 -10.80 17.86 9.12
CA GLN A 161 -10.68 16.83 8.10
C GLN A 161 -9.56 17.20 7.13
N GLY A 162 -8.68 16.25 6.78
CA GLY A 162 -7.56 16.44 5.86
C GLY A 162 -6.31 15.61 6.18
N GLY A 163 -5.31 15.64 5.29
CA GLY A 163 -4.02 14.95 5.46
C GLY A 163 -3.88 13.62 4.68
N PRO A 164 -2.74 12.91 4.84
CA PRO A 164 -2.47 11.67 4.12
C PRO A 164 -3.39 10.52 4.54
N VAL A 165 -4.09 9.97 3.55
CA VAL A 165 -5.05 8.87 3.71
C VAL A 165 -4.37 7.50 3.67
N VAL A 166 -4.79 6.58 4.54
CA VAL A 166 -4.37 5.17 4.46
C VAL A 166 -5.09 4.46 3.32
N GLY A 167 -4.34 3.67 2.54
CA GLY A 167 -4.96 2.70 1.64
C GLY A 167 -5.54 3.28 0.34
N ARG A 168 -5.46 4.60 0.13
CA ARG A 168 -5.81 5.25 -1.15
C ARG A 168 -4.52 5.68 -1.89
N PRO A 169 -4.46 5.56 -3.22
CA PRO A 169 -3.50 6.30 -4.02
C PRO A 169 -3.70 7.81 -3.80
N VAL A 170 -2.68 8.60 -4.12
CA VAL A 170 -2.76 10.06 -3.95
C VAL A 170 -3.77 10.64 -4.93
N GLY A 171 -5.00 10.84 -4.46
CA GLY A 171 -5.97 11.80 -5.00
C GLY A 171 -6.07 12.97 -4.02
N ASP A 172 -5.72 14.17 -4.49
CA ASP A 172 -5.81 15.49 -3.84
C ASP A 172 -5.18 15.71 -2.45
N CYS A 173 -4.52 14.73 -1.83
CA CYS A 173 -3.85 14.92 -0.53
C CYS A 173 -2.58 15.81 -0.57
N CYS A 174 -2.18 16.32 -1.73
CA CYS A 174 -0.96 17.14 -1.88
C CYS A 174 -1.22 18.65 -2.10
N GLU A 175 -2.46 19.10 -2.10
CA GLU A 175 -2.76 20.55 -2.06
C GLU A 175 -3.21 20.95 -0.66
N GLY A 176 -2.24 21.33 0.18
CA GLY A 176 -2.46 21.83 1.54
C GLY A 176 -1.17 22.16 2.27
#